data_AF-A0AAN7E5D1-F1
#
_entry.id   AF-A0AAN7E5D1-F1
#
_cell.length_a   1.000
_cell.length_b   1.000
_cell.length_c   1.000
_cell.angle_alpha   90.00
_cell.angle_beta   90.00
_cell.angle_gamma   90.00
#
_symmetry.space_group_name_H-M   'P 1'
#
loop_
_entity.id
_entity.type
_entity.pdbx_description
1 polymer ?
#
loop_
_entity_poly.entity_id
_entity_poly.type
_entity_poly.pdbx_seq_one_letter_code
_entity_poly.pdbx_strand_id
1 'polypeptide(L)'
;MNNQTVVHEALNKGNICIAKTSPPAVFDAYLKRFEKDFTMFLKCRAEELVPGGRMVLTTMGSVKSDDPLSIWEVVGLKLNDMVLESLIESEKLDNFNLPYYAPTSEEVKKVIEVEGSFTIHKFEVFKMDWDSYIKKANIGLDRQGRAAMIATDIRAVGEPIL
;
A
#
# COMPACT_ATOMS: atom_id res chain seq x y z
N MET A 1 -16.39 19.61 -32.36
CA MET A 1 -16.93 18.80 -31.23
C MET A 1 -15.76 18.03 -30.65
N ASN A 2 -15.22 18.50 -29.52
CA ASN A 2 -14.08 17.87 -28.85
C ASN A 2 -14.62 16.75 -27.96
N ASN A 3 -14.42 15.50 -28.38
CA ASN A 3 -14.59 14.34 -27.50
C ASN A 3 -13.42 14.31 -26.53
N GLN A 4 -13.55 15.00 -25.41
CA GLN A 4 -12.77 14.69 -24.22
C GLN A 4 -13.22 13.31 -23.76
N THR A 5 -12.38 12.31 -23.99
CA THR A 5 -12.48 11.01 -23.33
C THR A 5 -12.31 11.28 -21.84
N VAL A 6 -13.42 11.43 -21.12
CA VAL A 6 -13.44 11.35 -19.66
C VAL A 6 -12.91 9.97 -19.33
N VAL A 7 -11.66 9.89 -18.90
CA VAL A 7 -11.15 8.69 -18.25
C VAL A 7 -11.99 8.57 -16.99
N HIS A 8 -12.99 7.68 -17.00
CA HIS A 8 -13.71 7.33 -15.79
C HIS A 8 -12.66 6.74 -14.85
N GLU A 9 -12.24 7.53 -13.86
CA GLU A 9 -11.40 7.05 -12.78
C GLU A 9 -12.15 5.85 -12.18
N ALA A 10 -11.46 4.70 -12.11
CA ALA A 10 -12.09 3.47 -11.65
C ALA A 10 -12.53 3.69 -10.20
N LEU A 11 -13.83 3.83 -9.97
CA LEU A 11 -14.37 4.17 -8.65
C LEU A 11 -14.15 2.99 -7.69
N ASN A 12 -13.39 3.22 -6.62
CA ASN A 12 -13.11 2.21 -5.60
C ASN A 12 -14.20 2.23 -4.50
N LYS A 13 -15.45 1.99 -4.91
CA LYS A 13 -16.61 2.20 -4.06
C LYS A 13 -16.48 1.47 -2.71
N GLY A 14 -16.70 2.19 -1.62
CA GLY A 14 -16.67 1.69 -0.25
C GLY A 14 -15.29 1.27 0.26
N ASN A 15 -14.21 1.54 -0.48
CA ASN A 15 -12.86 1.08 -0.16
C ASN A 15 -11.86 2.22 -0.30
N ILE A 16 -10.88 2.26 0.60
CA ILE A 16 -9.84 3.31 0.60
C ILE A 16 -8.51 2.84 -0.01
N CYS A 17 -8.39 1.55 -0.30
CA CYS A 17 -7.24 0.94 -0.93
C CYS A 17 -7.72 -0.23 -1.79
N ILE A 18 -6.79 -0.93 -2.45
CA ILE A 18 -7.11 -2.20 -3.08
C ILE A 18 -7.64 -3.17 -2.02
N ALA A 19 -8.84 -3.70 -2.26
CA ALA A 19 -9.49 -4.71 -1.44
C ALA A 19 -10.07 -5.83 -2.33
N LYS A 20 -10.52 -6.92 -1.72
CA LYS A 20 -11.19 -8.04 -2.42
C LYS A 20 -12.38 -7.60 -3.28
N THR A 21 -13.07 -6.54 -2.85
CA THR A 21 -14.26 -6.00 -3.51
C THR A 21 -13.95 -4.94 -4.56
N SER A 22 -12.68 -4.50 -4.68
CA SER A 22 -12.28 -3.52 -5.67
C SER A 22 -12.41 -4.08 -7.09
N PRO A 23 -12.88 -3.31 -8.07
CA PRO A 23 -12.96 -3.78 -9.45
C PRO A 23 -11.53 -3.90 -10.06
N PRO A 24 -11.32 -4.79 -11.04
CA PRO A 24 -10.00 -5.00 -11.66
C PRO A 24 -9.33 -3.70 -12.17
N ALA A 25 -10.11 -2.75 -12.69
CA ALA A 25 -9.60 -1.47 -13.15
C ALA A 25 -8.92 -0.63 -12.04
N VAL A 26 -9.32 -0.80 -10.77
CA VAL A 26 -8.64 -0.17 -9.63
C VAL A 26 -7.27 -0.82 -9.40
N PHE A 27 -7.18 -2.15 -9.46
CA PHE A 27 -5.90 -2.85 -9.37
C PHE A 27 -4.93 -2.39 -10.46
N ASP A 28 -5.40 -2.33 -11.71
CA ASP A 28 -4.59 -1.88 -12.85
C ASP A 28 -4.10 -0.44 -12.68
N ALA A 29 -4.96 0.45 -12.16
CA ALA A 29 -4.60 1.85 -11.94
C ALA A 29 -3.49 2.00 -10.88
N TYR A 30 -3.60 1.28 -9.76
CA TYR A 30 -2.60 1.29 -8.69
C TYR A 30 -1.30 0.61 -9.14
N LEU A 31 -1.36 -0.53 -9.82
CA LEU A 31 -0.19 -1.21 -10.38
C LEU A 31 0.55 -0.30 -11.36
N LYS A 32 -0.17 0.33 -12.30
CA LYS A 32 0.42 1.28 -13.25
C LYS A 32 1.08 2.46 -12.56
N ARG A 33 0.49 2.95 -11.46
CA ARG A 33 1.08 4.02 -10.65
C ARG A 33 2.37 3.56 -9.98
N PHE A 34 2.36 2.38 -9.38
CA PHE A 34 3.56 1.77 -8.79
C PHE A 34 4.67 1.56 -9.82
N GLU A 35 4.38 0.95 -10.97
CA GLU A 35 5.37 0.73 -12.03
C GLU A 35 6.01 2.05 -12.46
N LYS A 36 5.20 3.10 -12.67
CA LYS A 36 5.69 4.44 -13.03
C LYS A 36 6.58 5.05 -11.95
N ASP A 37 6.08 5.10 -10.72
CA ASP A 37 6.76 5.80 -9.62
C ASP A 37 8.04 5.07 -9.21
N PHE A 38 8.02 3.74 -9.17
CA PHE A 38 9.20 2.94 -8.82
C PHE A 38 10.24 2.94 -9.95
N THR A 39 9.83 2.90 -11.23
CA THR A 39 10.75 3.11 -12.36
C THR A 39 11.44 4.46 -12.27
N MET A 40 10.69 5.53 -11.97
CA MET A 40 11.27 6.87 -11.82
C MET A 40 12.26 6.92 -10.64
N PHE A 41 11.89 6.33 -9.50
CA PHE A 41 12.77 6.23 -8.35
C PHE A 41 14.10 5.56 -8.72
N LEU A 42 14.06 4.42 -9.41
CA LEU A 42 15.27 3.70 -9.84
C LEU A 42 16.12 4.57 -10.77
N LYS A 43 15.53 5.19 -11.80
CA LYS A 43 16.27 6.09 -12.71
C LYS A 43 17.00 7.21 -11.97
N CYS A 44 16.32 7.91 -11.06
CA CYS A 44 16.95 8.96 -10.26
C CYS A 44 18.10 8.40 -9.41
N ARG A 45 17.92 7.25 -8.77
CA ARG A 45 18.97 6.64 -7.95
C ARG A 45 20.16 6.15 -8.77
N ALA A 46 19.94 5.75 -10.02
CA ALA A 46 21.00 5.32 -10.91
C ALA A 46 21.94 6.47 -11.28
N GLU A 47 21.38 7.68 -11.48
CA GLU A 47 22.15 8.90 -11.75
C GLU A 47 22.93 9.40 -10.54
N GLU A 48 22.39 9.21 -9.33
CA GLU A 48 23.00 9.70 -8.08
C GLU A 48 24.06 8.74 -7.52
N LEU A 49 23.96 7.44 -7.81
CA LEU A 49 24.88 6.44 -7.28
C LEU A 49 26.19 6.39 -8.07
N VAL A 50 27.30 6.32 -7.34
CA VAL A 50 28.62 6.10 -7.94
C VAL A 50 28.71 4.72 -8.60
N PRO A 51 29.57 4.52 -9.62
CA PRO A 51 29.80 3.21 -10.21
C PRO A 51 30.18 2.15 -9.16
N GLY A 52 29.47 1.01 -9.16
CA GLY A 52 29.64 -0.05 -8.18
C GLY A 52 28.92 0.17 -6.83
N GLY A 53 28.25 1.32 -6.67
CA GLY A 53 27.38 1.60 -5.54
C GLY A 53 26.23 0.59 -5.42
N ARG A 54 25.71 0.42 -4.20
CA ARG A 54 24.62 -0.51 -3.90
C ARG A 54 23.51 0.20 -3.14
N MET A 55 22.31 -0.31 -3.29
CA MET A 55 21.13 0.15 -2.56
C MET A 55 20.51 -1.03 -1.81
N VAL A 56 20.02 -0.76 -0.61
CA VAL A 56 19.21 -1.70 0.16
C VAL A 56 17.83 -1.07 0.33
N LEU A 57 16.80 -1.76 -0.13
CA LEU A 57 15.41 -1.33 -0.04
C LEU A 57 14.62 -2.32 0.80
N THR A 58 13.74 -1.80 1.64
CA THR A 58 12.74 -2.60 2.36
C THR A 58 11.42 -1.88 2.22
N THR A 59 10.43 -2.56 1.66
CA THR A 59 9.09 -2.03 1.43
C THR A 59 8.06 -3.00 1.97
N MET A 60 6.87 -2.47 2.28
CA MET A 60 5.70 -3.34 2.43
C MET A 60 5.42 -3.97 1.06
N GLY A 61 5.11 -5.25 1.06
CA GLY A 61 4.81 -6.01 -0.15
C GLY A 61 3.77 -7.07 0.13
N SER A 62 3.16 -7.58 -0.93
CA SER A 62 2.22 -8.69 -0.82
C SER A 62 2.96 -10.01 -0.96
N VAL A 63 2.69 -10.93 -0.03
CA VAL A 63 3.27 -12.29 -0.05
C VAL A 63 2.35 -13.28 -0.78
N LYS A 64 1.13 -12.87 -1.15
CA LYS A 64 0.13 -13.68 -1.87
C LYS A 64 -0.71 -12.78 -2.77
N SER A 65 -0.98 -13.19 -4.01
CA SER A 65 -1.82 -12.40 -4.94
C SER A 65 -3.22 -12.09 -4.41
N ASP A 66 -3.74 -12.91 -3.49
CA ASP A 66 -5.17 -12.90 -3.12
C ASP A 66 -5.44 -12.57 -1.64
N ASP A 67 -4.43 -12.17 -0.86
CA ASP A 67 -4.60 -11.88 0.57
C ASP A 67 -4.63 -10.36 0.84
N PRO A 68 -5.81 -9.74 0.98
CA PRO A 68 -5.94 -8.29 1.04
C PRO A 68 -5.93 -7.76 2.46
N LEU A 69 -5.44 -8.55 3.43
CA LEU A 69 -5.34 -8.18 4.84
C LEU A 69 -4.22 -7.13 5.06
N SER A 70 -4.30 -6.03 4.34
CA SER A 70 -3.56 -4.82 4.63
C SER A 70 -4.20 -4.12 5.83
N ILE A 71 -3.37 -3.39 6.55
CA ILE A 71 -3.82 -2.55 7.66
C ILE A 71 -4.84 -1.51 7.24
N TRP A 72 -4.79 -1.10 5.97
CA TRP A 72 -5.70 -0.14 5.38
C TRP A 72 -7.06 -0.71 5.02
N GLU A 73 -7.18 -2.03 4.79
CA GLU A 73 -8.49 -2.68 4.63
C GLU A 73 -9.29 -2.55 5.94
N VAL A 74 -8.65 -2.71 7.10
CA VAL A 74 -9.28 -2.51 8.42
C VAL A 74 -9.73 -1.07 8.62
N VAL A 75 -8.91 -0.09 8.23
CA VAL A 75 -9.28 1.34 8.30
C VAL A 75 -10.46 1.63 7.36
N GLY A 76 -10.43 1.10 6.13
CA GLY A 76 -11.51 1.25 5.16
C GLY A 76 -12.84 0.69 5.67
N LEU A 77 -12.82 -0.50 6.29
CA LEU A 77 -14.00 -1.09 6.94
C LEU A 77 -14.56 -0.17 8.03
N LYS A 78 -13.69 0.42 8.87
CA LYS A 78 -14.14 1.33 9.93
C LYS A 78 -14.72 2.64 9.40
N LEU A 79 -14.15 3.19 8.33
CA LEU A 79 -14.75 4.35 7.64
C LEU A 79 -16.09 3.99 7.00
N ASN A 80 -16.23 2.77 6.47
CA ASN A 80 -17.52 2.29 5.96
C ASN A 80 -18.58 2.17 7.08
N ASP A 81 -18.22 1.64 8.25
CA ASP A 81 -19.10 1.63 9.43
C ASP A 81 -19.56 3.06 9.77
N MET A 82 -18.66 4.04 9.74
CA MET A 82 -19.00 5.46 9.98
C MET A 82 -19.95 6.04 8.93
N VAL A 83 -19.90 5.59 7.67
CA VAL A 83 -20.90 5.94 6.65
C VAL A 83 -22.26 5.36 7.01
N LEU A 84 -22.32 4.08 7.41
CA LEU A 84 -23.56 3.42 7.80
C LEU A 84 -24.20 4.07 9.03
N GLU A 85 -23.37 4.57 9.95
CA GLU A 85 -23.79 5.34 11.12
C GLU A 85 -24.08 6.82 10.81
N SER A 86 -23.97 7.25 9.55
CA SER A 86 -24.18 8.64 9.11
C SER A 86 -23.24 9.67 9.76
N LEU A 87 -22.06 9.24 10.22
CA LEU A 87 -21.02 10.11 10.77
C LEU A 87 -20.19 10.79 9.67
N ILE A 88 -20.09 10.15 8.50
CA ILE A 88 -19.47 10.71 7.29
C ILE A 88 -20.32 10.43 6.06
N GLU A 89 -20.21 11.28 5.05
CA GLU A 89 -20.91 11.12 3.77
C GLU A 89 -20.30 9.97 2.96
N SER A 90 -21.13 9.14 2.33
CA SER A 90 -20.66 8.03 1.48
C SER A 90 -19.77 8.50 0.33
N GLU A 91 -20.05 9.67 -0.22
CA GLU A 91 -19.26 10.29 -1.30
C GLU A 91 -17.82 10.60 -0.86
N LYS A 92 -17.61 11.00 0.41
CA LYS A 92 -16.27 11.24 0.95
C LYS A 92 -15.45 9.96 1.01
N LEU A 93 -16.08 8.85 1.40
CA LEU A 93 -15.43 7.54 1.40
C LEU A 93 -15.12 7.08 -0.03
N ASP A 94 -16.10 7.14 -0.93
CA ASP A 94 -15.96 6.64 -2.31
C ASP A 94 -14.89 7.40 -3.12
N ASN A 95 -14.66 8.68 -2.79
CA ASN A 95 -13.63 9.52 -3.43
C ASN A 95 -12.27 9.44 -2.75
N PHE A 96 -12.16 8.85 -1.56
CA PHE A 96 -10.91 8.77 -0.81
C PHE A 96 -10.14 7.49 -1.16
N ASN A 97 -8.99 7.65 -1.83
CA ASN A 97 -8.08 6.56 -2.17
C ASN A 97 -6.70 6.83 -1.60
N LEU A 98 -6.20 5.92 -0.76
CA LEU A 98 -4.86 5.97 -0.21
C LEU A 98 -3.83 5.79 -1.34
N PRO A 99 -2.79 6.62 -1.41
CA PRO A 99 -1.67 6.45 -2.34
C PRO A 99 -0.74 5.33 -1.85
N TYR A 100 -1.29 4.15 -1.61
CA TYR A 100 -0.60 3.00 -1.06
C TYR A 100 -0.82 1.78 -1.96
N TYR A 101 0.28 1.14 -2.35
CA TYR A 101 0.27 -0.12 -3.08
C TYR A 101 1.31 -1.05 -2.47
N ALA A 102 0.91 -2.30 -2.22
CA ALA A 102 1.79 -3.34 -1.70
C ALA A 102 2.13 -4.32 -2.85
N PRO A 103 3.21 -4.08 -3.61
CA PRO A 103 3.54 -4.91 -4.76
C PRO A 103 3.95 -6.31 -4.33
N THR A 104 3.70 -7.29 -5.20
CA THR A 104 4.24 -8.64 -5.11
C THR A 104 5.73 -8.66 -5.41
N SER A 105 6.41 -9.74 -5.02
CA SER A 105 7.82 -9.93 -5.37
C SER A 105 8.09 -9.91 -6.87
N GLU A 106 7.17 -10.47 -7.64
CA GLU A 106 7.20 -10.57 -9.09
C GLU A 106 7.08 -9.19 -9.73
N GLU A 107 6.15 -8.35 -9.27
CA GLU A 107 5.98 -6.98 -9.76
C GLU A 107 7.20 -6.11 -9.46
N VAL A 108 7.78 -6.21 -8.26
CA VAL A 108 9.01 -5.47 -7.91
C VAL A 108 10.17 -5.90 -8.81
N LYS A 109 10.40 -7.20 -8.97
CA LYS A 109 11.47 -7.73 -9.83
C LYS A 109 11.31 -7.28 -11.28
N LYS A 110 10.09 -7.41 -11.81
CA LYS A 110 9.76 -6.99 -13.17
C LYS A 110 10.10 -5.53 -13.41
N VAL A 111 9.76 -4.61 -12.49
CA VAL A 111 10.09 -3.18 -12.66
C VAL A 111 11.60 -2.94 -12.65
N ILE A 112 12.35 -3.59 -11.76
CA ILE A 112 13.81 -3.46 -11.71
C ILE A 112 14.46 -3.98 -13.00
N GLU A 113 14.02 -5.13 -13.50
CA GLU A 113 14.53 -5.75 -14.72
C GLU A 113 14.19 -4.92 -15.98
N VAL A 114 12.97 -4.36 -16.05
CA VAL A 114 12.54 -3.51 -17.15
C VAL A 114 13.26 -2.16 -17.15
N GLU A 115 13.53 -1.58 -15.97
CA GLU A 115 14.26 -0.32 -15.86
C GLU A 115 15.75 -0.51 -16.20
N GLY A 116 16.39 -1.55 -15.68
CA GLY A 116 17.68 -2.06 -16.16
C GLY A 116 18.94 -1.39 -15.59
N SER A 117 18.84 -0.35 -14.75
CA SER A 117 20.02 0.31 -14.18
C SER A 117 20.64 -0.46 -12.99
N PHE A 118 19.88 -1.37 -12.38
CA PHE A 118 20.33 -2.14 -11.22
C PHE A 118 20.27 -3.64 -11.45
N THR A 119 21.23 -4.36 -10.88
CA THR A 119 21.18 -5.82 -10.77
C THR A 119 20.76 -6.23 -9.36
N ILE A 120 19.82 -7.16 -9.28
CA ILE A 120 19.36 -7.70 -7.99
C ILE A 120 20.43 -8.64 -7.43
N HIS A 121 21.10 -8.21 -6.34
CA HIS A 121 22.09 -9.04 -5.67
C HIS A 121 21.46 -10.03 -4.67
N LYS A 122 20.46 -9.57 -3.92
CA LYS A 122 19.71 -10.35 -2.94
C LYS A 122 18.27 -9.87 -2.91
N PHE A 123 17.33 -10.81 -2.90
CA PHE A 123 15.91 -10.52 -2.81
C PHE A 123 15.27 -11.47 -1.82
N GLU A 124 14.71 -10.94 -0.74
CA GLU A 124 14.09 -11.72 0.33
C GLU A 124 12.71 -11.17 0.63
N VAL A 125 11.77 -12.08 0.88
CA VAL A 125 10.44 -11.77 1.40
C VAL A 125 10.34 -12.44 2.77
N PHE A 126 9.97 -11.66 3.77
CA PHE A 126 9.75 -12.17 5.12
C PHE A 126 8.41 -11.65 5.64
N LYS A 127 7.78 -12.44 6.51
CA LYS A 127 6.53 -12.06 7.18
C LYS A 127 6.82 -11.56 8.57
N MET A 128 6.11 -10.52 8.98
CA MET A 128 6.12 -10.02 10.34
C MET A 128 4.70 -9.98 10.89
N ASP A 129 4.49 -10.60 12.04
CA ASP A 129 3.24 -10.43 12.78
C ASP A 129 3.16 -9.00 13.31
N TRP A 130 1.98 -8.39 13.23
CA TRP A 130 1.78 -6.99 13.59
C TRP A 130 2.09 -6.70 15.05
N ASP A 131 1.87 -7.67 15.94
CA ASP A 131 2.15 -7.52 17.38
C ASP A 131 3.50 -8.13 17.79
N SER A 132 4.35 -8.55 16.85
CA SER A 132 5.63 -9.21 17.16
C SER A 132 6.56 -8.31 17.98
N TYR A 133 6.71 -7.05 17.57
CA TYR A 133 7.55 -6.09 18.29
C TYR A 133 6.94 -5.72 19.66
N ILE A 134 5.61 -5.64 19.73
CA ILE A 134 4.89 -5.37 20.98
C ILE A 134 5.09 -6.50 21.98
N LYS A 135 4.90 -7.75 21.55
CA LYS A 135 5.13 -8.95 22.37
C LYS A 135 6.56 -9.01 22.90
N LYS A 136 7.55 -8.61 22.09
CA LYS A 136 8.96 -8.56 22.49
C LYS A 136 9.22 -7.46 23.52
N ALA A 137 8.60 -6.29 23.35
CA ALA A 137 8.78 -5.15 24.26
C ALA A 137 8.06 -5.35 25.60
N ASN A 138 6.87 -5.98 25.59
CA ASN A 138 6.07 -6.24 26.78
C ASN A 138 5.26 -7.54 26.65
N ILE A 139 5.84 -8.64 27.15
CA ILE A 139 5.25 -9.99 27.08
C ILE A 139 3.93 -10.07 27.87
N GLY A 140 3.78 -9.26 28.92
CA GLY A 140 2.61 -9.27 29.80
C GLY A 140 1.40 -8.48 29.27
N LEU A 141 1.54 -7.77 28.14
CA LEU A 141 0.46 -6.97 27.60
C LEU A 141 -0.62 -7.87 27.01
N ASP A 142 -1.87 -7.69 27.46
CA ASP A 142 -3.00 -8.46 26.95
C ASP A 142 -3.36 -8.11 25.49
N ARG A 143 -4.35 -8.82 24.93
CA ARG A 143 -4.76 -8.62 23.53
C ARG A 143 -5.28 -7.19 23.28
N GLN A 144 -5.99 -6.59 24.23
CA GLN A 144 -6.59 -5.27 24.06
C GLN A 144 -5.52 -4.19 24.07
N GLY A 145 -4.56 -4.27 24.99
CA GLY A 145 -3.40 -3.38 25.04
C GLY A 145 -2.59 -3.44 23.75
N ARG A 146 -2.34 -4.63 23.21
CA ARG A 146 -1.64 -4.77 21.91
C ARG A 146 -2.43 -4.16 20.75
N ALA A 147 -3.74 -4.37 20.71
CA ALA A 147 -4.60 -3.78 19.68
C ALA A 147 -4.62 -2.24 19.75
N ALA A 148 -4.64 -1.66 20.96
CA ALA A 148 -4.58 -0.21 21.15
C ALA A 148 -3.25 0.39 20.68
N MET A 149 -2.13 -0.30 20.92
CA MET A 149 -0.83 0.11 20.40
C MET A 149 -0.79 0.06 18.87
N ILE A 150 -1.26 -1.03 18.26
CA ILE A 150 -1.37 -1.12 16.80
C ILE A 150 -2.23 0.01 16.24
N ALA A 151 -3.40 0.29 16.82
CA ALA A 151 -4.27 1.38 16.38
C ALA A 151 -3.59 2.75 16.49
N THR A 152 -2.77 2.96 17.52
CA THR A 152 -1.98 4.18 17.69
C THR A 152 -0.92 4.32 16.59
N ASP A 153 -0.24 3.24 16.23
CA ASP A 153 0.75 3.24 15.15
C ASP A 153 0.10 3.47 13.77
N ILE A 154 -1.08 2.88 13.53
CA ILE A 154 -1.88 3.15 12.34
C ILE A 154 -2.22 4.63 12.28
N ARG A 155 -2.71 5.19 13.38
CA ARG A 155 -3.08 6.61 13.48
C ARG A 155 -1.87 7.50 13.20
N ALA A 156 -0.70 7.20 13.76
CA ALA A 156 0.50 7.99 13.54
C ALA A 156 0.89 8.08 12.05
N VAL A 157 0.60 7.05 11.26
CA VAL A 157 0.85 7.03 9.80
C VAL A 157 -0.31 7.65 9.01
N GLY A 158 -1.54 7.34 9.39
CA GLY A 158 -2.75 7.67 8.61
C GLY A 158 -3.40 9.01 8.94
N GLU A 159 -3.22 9.55 10.16
CA GLU A 159 -3.89 10.78 10.60
C GLU A 159 -3.63 12.00 9.72
N PRO A 160 -2.43 12.23 9.16
CA PRO A 160 -2.22 13.39 8.28
C PRO A 160 -2.95 13.32 6.93
N ILE A 161 -3.38 12.12 6.49
CA ILE A 161 -4.04 11.91 5.20
C ILE A 161 -5.56 11.65 5.33
N LEU A 162 -6.02 11.32 6.54
CA LEU A 162 -7.44 11.10 6.89
C LEU A 162 -8.08 12.40 7.41
#